data_AF-A0AAN8BIQ3-F1
#
_entry.id   AF-A0AAN8BIQ3-F1
#
_cell.length_a   1.000
_cell.length_b   1.000
_cell.length_c   1.000
_cell.angle_alpha   90.00
_cell.angle_beta   90.00
_cell.angle_gamma   90.00
#
_symmetry.space_group_name_H-M   'P 1'
#
loop_
_entity.id
_entity.type
_entity.pdbx_description
1 polymer ?
#
loop_
_entity_poly.entity_id
_entity_poly.type
_entity_poly.pdbx_seq_one_letter_code
_entity_poly.pdbx_strand_id
1 'polypeptide(L)'
;MVLERILLQTIKFDLQVEHPYRFLLRYATQLKGDKHKVQRLVQMAWTFVNDSLCTTVALQWEPQIIAVAVMYLAGRLSKLDIQD
;
A
#
# COMPACT_ATOMS: atom_id res chain seq x y z
N MET A 1 -8.96 30.11 -0.08
CA MET A 1 -10.35 30.05 0.40
C MET A 1 -11.32 29.47 -0.64
N VAL A 2 -11.41 29.97 -1.89
CA VAL A 2 -12.38 29.43 -2.88
C VAL A 2 -12.13 27.96 -3.25
N LEU A 3 -10.89 27.60 -3.58
CA LEU A 3 -10.56 26.24 -4.01
C LEU A 3 -10.73 25.18 -2.90
N GLU A 4 -10.39 25.54 -1.67
CA GLU A 4 -10.60 24.70 -0.48
C GLU A 4 -12.08 24.35 -0.31
N ARG A 5 -12.98 25.33 -0.42
CA ARG A 5 -14.43 25.10 -0.33
C ARG A 5 -14.92 24.17 -1.46
N ILE A 6 -14.45 24.38 -2.69
CA ILE A 6 -14.78 23.51 -3.82
C ILE A 6 -14.30 22.08 -3.56
N LEU A 7 -13.06 21.90 -3.08
CA LEU A 7 -12.48 20.61 -2.76
C LEU A 7 -13.30 19.86 -1.70
N LEU A 8 -13.60 20.53 -0.58
CA LEU A 8 -14.39 19.95 0.52
C LEU A 8 -15.79 19.52 0.06
N GLN A 9 -16.45 20.34 -0.76
CA GLN A 9 -17.73 19.98 -1.36
C GLN A 9 -17.61 18.80 -2.34
N THR A 10 -16.54 18.76 -3.15
CA THR A 10 -16.32 17.71 -4.15
C THR A 10 -16.10 16.34 -3.50
N ILE A 11 -15.32 16.27 -2.43
CA ILE A 11 -15.11 15.03 -1.65
C ILE A 11 -16.23 14.78 -0.63
N LYS A 12 -17.31 15.55 -0.66
CA LYS A 12 -18.48 15.43 0.23
C LYS A 12 -18.13 15.49 1.72
N PHE A 13 -17.09 16.25 2.07
CA PHE A 13 -16.54 16.33 3.43
C PHE A 13 -16.11 14.98 4.02
N ASP A 14 -15.88 13.96 3.18
CA ASP A 14 -15.29 12.71 3.61
C ASP A 14 -13.77 12.85 3.68
N LEU A 15 -13.27 13.13 4.88
CA LEU A 15 -11.85 13.40 5.16
C LEU A 15 -11.13 12.17 5.74
N GLN A 16 -11.85 11.08 6.00
CA GLN A 16 -11.30 9.88 6.64
C GLN A 16 -10.86 8.90 5.56
N VAL A 17 -9.57 8.90 5.24
CA VAL A 17 -9.00 8.00 4.23
C VAL A 17 -7.99 7.06 4.87
N GLU A 18 -8.12 5.77 4.60
CA GLU A 18 -7.13 4.77 4.97
C GLU A 18 -6.15 4.54 3.82
N HIS A 19 -4.86 4.44 4.14
CA HIS A 19 -3.79 4.21 3.15
C HIS A 19 -3.19 2.80 3.27
N PRO A 20 -2.64 2.24 2.17
CA PRO A 20 -2.09 0.89 2.14
C PRO A 20 -0.95 0.64 3.13
N TYR A 21 -0.19 1.68 3.52
CA TYR A 21 0.96 1.58 4.42
C TYR A 21 0.64 0.88 5.75
N ARG A 22 -0.52 1.18 6.35
CA ARG A 22 -0.94 0.58 7.63
C ARG A 22 -1.14 -0.93 7.49
N PHE A 23 -1.75 -1.35 6.39
CA PHE A 23 -2.02 -2.76 6.11
C PHE A 23 -0.75 -3.51 5.73
N LEU A 24 0.12 -2.88 4.93
CA LEU A 24 1.44 -3.40 4.57
C LEU A 24 2.24 -3.79 5.83
N LEU A 25 2.36 -2.88 6.79
CA LEU A 25 3.08 -3.16 8.04
C LEU A 25 2.40 -4.26 8.87
N ARG A 26 1.06 -4.25 8.93
CA ARG A 26 0.28 -5.26 9.67
C ARG A 26 0.40 -6.67 9.07
N TYR A 27 0.52 -6.79 7.75
CA TYR A 27 0.71 -8.07 7.08
C TYR A 27 2.16 -8.52 7.15
N ALA A 28 3.11 -7.59 7.04
CA ALA A 28 4.53 -7.88 7.18
C ALA A 28 4.91 -8.48 8.55
N THR A 29 4.26 -8.06 9.64
CA THR A 29 4.51 -8.63 10.98
C THR A 29 4.02 -10.07 11.14
N GLN A 30 3.13 -10.53 10.26
CA GLN A 30 2.61 -11.90 10.27
C GLN A 30 3.47 -12.86 9.43
N LEU A 31 4.34 -12.32 8.55
CA LEU A 31 5.25 -13.13 7.76
C LEU A 31 6.34 -13.76 8.66
N LYS A 32 6.42 -15.09 8.62
CA LYS A 32 7.49 -15.85 9.27
C LYS A 32 8.63 -16.05 8.28
N GLY A 33 9.84 -15.64 8.63
CA GLY A 33 11.00 -15.77 7.76
C GLY A 33 12.23 -15.02 8.26
N ASP A 34 13.26 -14.97 7.42
CA ASP A 34 14.46 -14.19 7.68
C ASP A 34 14.12 -12.69 7.76
N LYS A 35 14.43 -12.08 8.91
CA LYS A 35 14.16 -10.66 9.18
C LYS A 35 14.75 -9.74 8.10
N HIS A 36 15.92 -10.06 7.56
CA HIS A 36 16.54 -9.25 6.51
C HIS A 36 15.78 -9.34 5.19
N LYS A 37 15.26 -10.53 4.84
CA LYS A 37 14.46 -10.72 3.63
C LYS A 37 13.11 -10.04 3.74
N VAL A 38 12.44 -10.18 4.87
CA VAL A 38 11.16 -9.51 5.15
C VAL A 38 11.34 -7.98 5.12
N GLN A 39 12.38 -7.44 5.75
CA GLN A 39 12.65 -6.02 5.74
C GLN A 39 12.87 -5.48 4.31
N ARG A 40 13.63 -6.20 3.48
CA ARG A 40 13.85 -5.81 2.08
C ARG A 40 12.56 -5.86 1.27
N LEU A 41 11.74 -6.90 1.46
CA LEU A 41 10.43 -7.02 0.82
C LEU A 41 9.51 -5.86 1.18
N VAL A 42 9.42 -5.52 2.47
CA VAL A 42 8.60 -4.39 2.96
C VAL A 42 9.10 -3.07 2.39
N GLN A 43 10.41 -2.87 2.32
CA GLN A 43 10.98 -1.65 1.74
C GLN A 43 10.63 -1.51 0.26
N MET A 44 10.72 -2.59 -0.53
CA MET A 44 10.32 -2.58 -1.94
C MET A 44 8.81 -2.37 -2.09
N ALA A 45 8.00 -3.08 -1.31
CA ALA A 45 6.55 -2.90 -1.31
C ALA A 45 6.14 -1.47 -0.94
N TRP A 46 6.85 -0.83 0.00
CA TRP A 46 6.65 0.58 0.35
C TRP A 46 6.88 1.51 -0.84
N THR A 47 7.94 1.29 -1.61
CA THR A 47 8.19 2.03 -2.85
C THR A 47 7.04 1.85 -3.84
N PHE A 48 6.54 0.62 -4.03
CA PHE A 48 5.39 0.38 -4.90
C PHE A 48 4.10 1.03 -4.42
N VAL A 49 3.89 1.17 -3.10
CA VAL A 49 2.76 1.97 -2.59
C VAL A 49 2.90 3.43 -3.03
N ASN A 50 4.10 4.02 -2.93
CA ASN A 50 4.33 5.39 -3.39
C ASN A 50 4.03 5.54 -4.89
N ASP A 51 4.50 4.59 -5.70
CA ASP A 51 4.24 4.60 -7.15
C ASP A 51 2.74 4.46 -7.46
N SER A 52 2.01 3.67 -6.67
CA SER A 52 0.56 3.47 -6.84
C SER A 52 -0.25 4.77 -6.68
N LEU A 53 0.24 5.73 -5.87
CA LEU A 53 -0.42 7.02 -5.66
C LEU A 53 -0.39 7.93 -6.91
N CYS A 54 0.54 7.67 -7.83
CA CYS A 54 0.62 8.35 -9.13
C CYS A 54 -0.31 7.72 -10.18
N THR A 55 -1.11 6.73 -9.80
CA THR A 55 -2.05 6.01 -10.68
C THR A 55 -3.49 6.12 -10.14
N THR A 56 -4.45 5.56 -10.86
CA THR A 56 -5.86 5.52 -10.44
C THR A 56 -6.22 4.30 -9.59
N VAL A 57 -5.24 3.50 -9.16
CA VAL A 57 -5.49 2.24 -8.41
C VAL A 57 -6.21 2.50 -7.08
N ALA A 58 -5.96 3.63 -6.42
CA ALA A 58 -6.67 4.04 -5.19
C ALA A 58 -8.18 4.31 -5.40
N LEU A 59 -8.62 4.47 -6.65
CA LEU A 59 -10.04 4.59 -7.02
C LEU A 59 -10.65 3.26 -7.48
N GLN A 60 -9.82 2.24 -7.70
CA GLN A 60 -10.24 0.93 -8.21
C GLN A 60 -10.35 -0.13 -7.10
N TRP A 61 -9.49 -0.05 -6.09
CA TRP A 61 -9.36 -1.07 -5.06
C TRP A 61 -9.14 -0.47 -3.68
N GLU A 62 -9.59 -1.19 -2.65
CA GLU A 62 -9.38 -0.82 -1.26
C GLU A 62 -7.90 -0.96 -0.84
N PRO A 63 -7.44 -0.13 0.14
CA PRO A 63 -6.03 -0.09 0.54
C PRO A 63 -5.47 -1.43 1.04
N GLN A 64 -6.32 -2.33 1.56
CA GLN A 64 -5.95 -3.68 1.98
C GLN A 64 -5.53 -4.54 0.78
N ILE A 65 -6.27 -4.46 -0.32
CA ILE A 65 -5.99 -5.20 -1.56
C ILE A 65 -4.70 -4.68 -2.18
N ILE A 66 -4.54 -3.36 -2.24
CA ILE A 66 -3.32 -2.72 -2.75
C ILE A 66 -2.10 -3.18 -1.94
N ALA A 67 -2.21 -3.23 -0.60
CA ALA A 67 -1.12 -3.69 0.27
C ALA A 67 -0.69 -5.14 -0.03
N VAL A 68 -1.64 -6.06 -0.24
CA VAL A 68 -1.33 -7.44 -0.61
C VAL A 68 -0.72 -7.51 -2.02
N ALA A 69 -1.25 -6.75 -2.97
CA ALA A 69 -0.76 -6.71 -4.35
C ALA A 69 0.71 -6.24 -4.43
N VAL A 70 1.07 -5.18 -3.69
CA VAL A 70 2.46 -4.68 -3.68
C VAL A 70 3.41 -5.63 -2.96
N MET A 71 2.95 -6.36 -1.93
CA MET A 71 3.74 -7.41 -1.29
C MET A 71 4.00 -8.58 -2.23
N TYR A 72 2.97 -9.00 -2.98
CA TYR A 72 3.09 -10.03 -4.00
C TYR A 72 4.06 -9.60 -5.10
N LEU A 73 3.94 -8.36 -5.60
CA LEU A 73 4.86 -7.80 -6.60
C LEU A 73 6.30 -7.76 -6.09
N ALA A 74 6.52 -7.29 -4.85
CA ALA A 74 7.83 -7.25 -4.22
C ALA A 74 8.44 -8.65 -4.03
N GLY A 75 7.65 -9.64 -3.59
CA GLY A 75 8.10 -11.02 -3.47
C GLY A 75 8.51 -11.61 -4.82
N ARG A 76 7.67 -11.42 -5.84
CA ARG A 76 7.93 -11.86 -7.21
C ARG A 76 9.20 -11.27 -7.82
N LEU A 77 9.43 -9.97 -7.64
CA LEU A 77 10.63 -9.31 -8.15
C LEU A 77 11.89 -9.64 -7.33
N SER A 78 11.72 -9.97 -6.05
CA SER A 78 12.83 -10.36 -5.17
C SER A 78 13.25 -11.83 -5.32
N LYS A 79 12.56 -12.63 -6.16
CA LYS A 79 12.68 -14.10 -6.23
C LYS A 79 12.61 -14.77 -4.84
N LEU A 80 11.90 -14.14 -3.91
CA LEU A 80 11.66 -14.69 -2.59
C LEU A 80 10.50 -15.69 -2.77
N ASP A 81 10.81 -16.98 -2.75
CA ASP A 81 9.79 -18.01 -2.52
C ASP A 81 9.28 -17.79 -1.10
N ILE A 82 8.12 -17.16 -1.00
CA ILE A 82 7.35 -17.11 0.22
C ILE A 82 6.77 -18.53 0.33
N GLN A 83 7.40 -19.38 1.14
CA GLN A 83 6.81 -20.68 1.46
C GLN A 83 5.51 -20.42 2.24
N ASP A 84 4.41 -20.99 1.74
CA ASP A 84 3.08 -20.95 2.37
C ASP A 84 3.09 -21.49 3.81
#